data_AF-A0A7X1ZP04-F1
#
_entry.id   AF-A0A7X1ZP04-F1
#
_cell.length_a   1.000
_cell.length_b   1.000
_cell.length_c   1.000
_cell.angle_alpha   90.00
_cell.angle_beta   90.00
_cell.angle_gamma   90.00
#
_symmetry.space_group_name_H-M   'P 1'
#
loop_
_entity.id
_entity.type
_entity.pdbx_description
1 polymer ?
#
loop_
_entity_poly.entity_id
_entity_poly.type
_entity_poly.pdbx_seq_one_letter_code
_entity_poly.pdbx_strand_id
1 'polypeptide(L)'
;MERLRKKIVIGQVKARSISVGNLLKIKKNLSEKPENFNAHFGDVLKLIYDRKERKITLGTNELLERGDRYVVLIPWQAVIVNAVKKATARFKKNATIADLLLQENIKMCSQAIIRNILKSLAIKGIMEREEITIRDQTIDVFKLKIGSKKMIKD
;
A
#
# COMPACT_ATOMS: atom_id res chain seq x y z
N MET A 1 -28.38 11.77 4.30
CA MET A 1 -26.96 12.19 4.41
C MET A 1 -26.42 12.13 5.85
N GLU A 2 -27.20 12.45 6.87
CA GLU A 2 -26.75 12.54 8.27
C GLU A 2 -26.45 11.19 8.95
N ARG A 3 -27.18 10.12 8.57
CA ARG A 3 -26.94 8.75 9.08
C ARG A 3 -25.61 8.13 8.60
N LEU A 4 -25.12 8.53 7.43
CA LEU A 4 -23.80 8.13 6.91
C LEU A 4 -22.68 8.81 7.70
N ARG A 5 -22.84 10.10 8.01
CA ARG A 5 -21.89 10.84 8.86
C ARG A 5 -21.79 10.24 10.26
N LYS A 6 -22.90 9.91 10.93
CA LYS A 6 -22.86 9.29 12.27
C LYS A 6 -22.24 7.88 12.30
N LYS A 7 -22.38 7.06 11.24
CA LYS A 7 -21.66 5.78 11.13
C LYS A 7 -20.15 5.96 10.89
N ILE A 8 -19.74 7.03 10.22
CA ILE A 8 -18.33 7.38 9.97
C ILE A 8 -17.70 8.02 11.23
N VAL A 9 -18.47 8.72 12.08
CA VAL A 9 -18.01 9.34 13.33
C VAL A 9 -17.60 8.30 14.39
N ILE A 10 -18.25 7.14 14.45
CA ILE A 10 -17.80 6.01 15.31
C ILE A 10 -16.50 5.38 14.76
N GLY A 11 -16.08 5.73 13.54
CA GLY A 11 -14.80 5.35 12.93
C GLY A 11 -13.62 6.23 13.35
N GLN A 12 -13.81 7.26 14.19
CA GLN A 12 -12.74 8.03 14.86
C GLN A 12 -11.95 7.20 15.90
N VAL A 13 -12.15 5.88 15.93
CA VAL A 13 -11.44 4.95 16.80
C VAL A 13 -10.00 4.78 16.32
N LYS A 14 -9.13 5.67 16.80
CA LYS A 14 -7.70 5.44 17.09
C LYS A 14 -6.95 4.64 16.03
N ALA A 15 -6.46 5.23 14.94
CA ALA A 15 -5.32 4.72 14.14
C ALA A 15 -5.20 3.17 14.06
N ARG A 16 -6.30 2.44 13.85
CA ARG A 16 -6.32 0.98 13.84
C ARG A 16 -5.90 0.56 12.45
N SER A 17 -4.91 -0.35 12.37
CA SER A 17 -4.43 -0.89 11.10
C SER A 17 -5.61 -1.35 10.24
N ILE A 18 -5.74 -0.83 9.03
CA ILE A 18 -6.82 -1.25 8.14
C ILE A 18 -6.47 -2.66 7.64
N SER A 19 -7.34 -3.64 7.91
CA SER A 19 -7.20 -4.98 7.36
C SER A 19 -7.45 -4.98 5.85
N VAL A 20 -6.86 -5.94 5.13
CA VAL A 20 -7.10 -6.11 3.68
C VAL A 20 -8.60 -6.31 3.39
N GLY A 21 -9.34 -6.98 4.28
CA GLY A 21 -10.79 -7.13 4.15
C GLY A 21 -11.55 -5.79 4.19
N ASN A 22 -11.08 -4.81 4.96
CA ASN A 22 -11.68 -3.48 5.01
C ASN A 22 -11.35 -2.67 3.74
N LEU A 23 -10.11 -2.77 3.23
CA LEU A 23 -9.75 -2.19 1.94
C LEU A 23 -10.55 -2.81 0.78
N LEU A 24 -10.81 -4.12 0.86
CA LEU A 24 -11.64 -4.83 -0.11
C LEU A 24 -13.13 -4.51 0.00
N LYS A 25 -13.65 -4.22 1.20
CA LYS A 25 -15.04 -3.72 1.37
C LYS A 25 -15.20 -2.32 0.80
N ILE A 26 -14.20 -1.46 0.99
CA ILE A 26 -14.11 -0.16 0.32
C ILE A 26 -14.10 -0.36 -1.20
N LYS A 27 -13.30 -1.30 -1.72
CA LYS A 27 -13.28 -1.69 -3.15
C LYS A 27 -14.63 -2.24 -3.64
N LYS A 28 -15.32 -3.08 -2.85
CA LYS A 28 -16.57 -3.77 -3.24
C LYS A 28 -17.76 -2.81 -3.32
N ASN A 29 -17.78 -1.75 -2.53
CA ASN A 29 -18.77 -0.68 -2.63
C ASN A 29 -18.52 0.28 -3.80
N LEU A 30 -17.40 0.12 -4.52
CA LEU A 30 -16.91 1.04 -5.54
C LEU A 30 -16.40 0.23 -6.75
N SER A 31 -17.29 -0.52 -7.41
CA SER A 31 -17.02 -1.47 -8.50
C SER A 31 -16.43 -0.81 -9.76
N GLU A 32 -15.24 -0.24 -9.64
CA GLU A 32 -14.62 0.57 -10.66
C GLU A 32 -13.27 -0.02 -11.09
N LYS A 33 -12.98 0.13 -12.38
CA LYS A 33 -11.70 -0.21 -12.97
C LYS A 33 -10.57 0.54 -12.24
N PRO A 34 -9.32 0.01 -12.24
CA PRO A 34 -8.24 0.60 -11.47
C PRO A 34 -7.96 2.08 -11.73
N GLU A 35 -8.21 2.48 -12.97
CA GLU A 35 -8.08 3.84 -13.49
C GLU A 35 -9.10 4.82 -12.87
N ASN A 36 -10.29 4.33 -12.51
CA ASN A 36 -11.38 5.14 -11.94
C ASN A 36 -11.34 5.17 -10.40
N PHE A 37 -10.82 4.12 -9.76
CA PHE A 37 -10.72 3.99 -8.29
C PHE A 37 -9.94 5.12 -7.60
N ASN A 38 -9.05 5.82 -8.32
CA ASN A 38 -8.25 6.91 -7.77
C ASN A 38 -8.98 8.27 -7.76
N ALA A 39 -10.02 8.45 -8.59
CA ALA A 39 -10.63 9.77 -8.83
C ALA A 39 -11.57 10.23 -7.70
N HIS A 40 -12.16 9.30 -6.94
CA HIS A 40 -13.21 9.62 -5.96
C HIS A 40 -12.75 9.63 -4.49
N PHE A 41 -11.47 9.39 -4.21
CA PHE A 41 -10.96 9.19 -2.84
C PHE A 41 -10.37 10.46 -2.17
N GLY A 42 -10.35 11.59 -2.88
CA GLY A 42 -9.48 12.73 -2.59
C GLY A 42 -9.74 13.54 -1.31
N ASP A 43 -11.00 13.75 -0.92
CA ASP A 43 -11.30 14.94 -0.11
C ASP A 43 -11.62 14.71 1.38
N VAL A 44 -11.77 13.46 1.85
CA VAL A 44 -12.18 13.22 3.27
C VAL A 44 -11.38 12.14 3.99
N LEU A 45 -10.88 11.11 3.29
CA LEU A 45 -10.17 9.99 3.91
C LEU A 45 -8.92 9.62 3.13
N LYS A 46 -7.75 9.92 3.70
CA LYS A 46 -6.46 9.58 3.10
C LYS A 46 -5.97 8.24 3.65
N LEU A 47 -5.54 7.35 2.76
CA LEU A 47 -4.79 6.16 3.13
C LEU A 47 -3.35 6.58 3.38
N ILE A 48 -2.89 6.41 4.60
CA ILE A 48 -1.55 6.83 5.01
C ILE A 48 -0.72 5.60 5.33
N TYR A 49 0.46 5.54 4.74
CA TYR A 49 1.51 4.59 5.12
C TYR A 49 2.42 5.23 6.18
N ASP A 50 2.47 4.63 7.36
CA ASP A 50 3.47 4.96 8.38
C ASP A 50 4.76 4.20 8.07
N ARG A 51 5.82 4.92 7.66
CA ARG A 51 7.12 4.32 7.33
C ARG A 51 7.79 3.66 8.53
N LYS A 52 7.57 4.18 9.75
CA LYS A 52 8.14 3.63 10.99
C LYS A 52 7.45 2.33 11.38
N GLU A 53 6.12 2.36 11.40
CA GLU A 53 5.30 1.22 11.83
C GLU A 53 5.05 0.18 10.72
N ARG A 54 5.33 0.54 9.46
CA ARG A 54 5.12 -0.30 8.26
C ARG A 54 3.68 -0.79 8.17
N LYS A 55 2.75 0.13 8.39
CA LYS A 55 1.29 -0.11 8.46
C LYS A 55 0.55 0.95 7.67
N ILE A 56 -0.58 0.53 7.09
CA ILE A 56 -1.53 1.42 6.42
C ILE A 56 -2.64 1.76 7.41
N THR A 57 -2.94 3.05 7.51
CA THR A 57 -3.97 3.61 8.40
C THR A 57 -4.83 4.60 7.63
N LEU A 58 -6.06 4.84 8.11
CA LEU A 58 -6.82 6.02 7.68
C LEU A 58 -6.31 7.20 8.47
N GLY A 59 -6.05 8.31 7.79
CA GLY A 59 -5.55 9.50 8.44
C GLY A 59 -6.08 10.79 7.84
N THR A 60 -5.84 11.86 8.60
CA THR A 60 -6.19 13.25 8.29
C THR A 60 -4.94 14.01 7.83
N ASN A 61 -5.14 15.23 7.33
CA ASN A 61 -4.04 16.11 6.91
C ASN A 61 -3.06 16.42 8.06
N GLU A 62 -3.53 16.49 9.29
CA GLU A 62 -2.70 16.70 10.50
C GLU A 62 -1.61 15.64 10.68
N LEU A 63 -1.85 14.39 10.25
CA LEU A 63 -0.82 13.36 10.29
C LEU A 63 0.26 13.60 9.23
N LEU A 64 -0.07 14.26 8.12
CA LEU A 64 0.89 14.60 7.07
C LEU A 64 1.79 15.78 7.47
N GLU A 65 1.29 16.66 8.35
CA GLU A 65 2.08 17.76 8.92
C GLU A 65 3.19 17.26 9.86
N ARG A 66 3.12 16.00 10.30
CA ARG A 66 4.17 15.35 11.13
C ARG A 66 5.40 14.88 10.34
N GLY A 67 5.70 15.52 9.21
CA GLY A 67 6.92 15.35 8.41
C GLY A 67 7.03 14.04 7.62
N ASP A 68 8.25 13.68 7.22
CA ASP A 68 8.59 12.57 6.30
C ASP A 68 8.21 11.15 6.78
N ARG A 69 7.60 11.02 7.95
CA ARG A 69 7.18 9.73 8.50
C ARG A 69 6.02 9.11 7.74
N TYR A 70 5.13 9.93 7.21
CA TYR A 70 3.85 9.50 6.66
C TYR A 70 3.78 9.74 5.16
N VAL A 71 3.29 8.77 4.41
CA VAL A 71 3.13 8.88 2.96
C VAL A 71 1.68 8.63 2.57
N VAL A 72 1.08 9.57 1.84
CA VAL A 72 -0.24 9.37 1.23
C VAL A 72 -0.14 8.33 0.13
N LEU A 73 -1.00 7.33 0.24
CA LEU A 73 -1.23 6.30 -0.74
C LEU A 73 -2.55 6.53 -1.44
N ILE A 74 -2.56 6.35 -2.76
CA ILE A 74 -3.82 6.04 -3.44
C ILE A 74 -4.27 4.62 -3.08
N PRO A 75 -5.58 4.32 -3.21
CA PRO A 75 -6.10 3.02 -2.81
C PRO A 75 -5.40 1.80 -3.46
N TRP A 76 -5.04 1.85 -4.75
CA TRP A 76 -4.27 0.76 -5.38
C TRP A 76 -2.85 0.61 -4.83
N GLN A 77 -2.20 1.71 -4.45
CA GLN A 77 -0.91 1.64 -3.77
C GLN A 77 -1.02 0.90 -2.43
N ALA A 78 -2.08 1.15 -1.66
CA ALA A 78 -2.34 0.43 -0.41
C ALA A 78 -2.58 -1.07 -0.62
N VAL A 79 -3.31 -1.44 -1.68
CA VAL A 79 -3.52 -2.84 -2.06
C VAL A 79 -2.19 -3.52 -2.40
N ILE A 80 -1.36 -2.89 -3.24
CA ILE A 80 -0.06 -3.42 -3.66
C ILE A 80 0.92 -3.52 -2.47
N VAL A 81 0.98 -2.53 -1.58
CA VAL A 81 1.80 -2.59 -0.36
C VAL A 81 1.43 -3.80 0.50
N ASN A 82 0.15 -4.04 0.72
CA ASN A 82 -0.31 -5.20 1.50
C ASN A 82 -0.02 -6.53 0.79
N ALA A 83 -0.13 -6.56 -0.53
CA ALA A 83 0.16 -7.75 -1.30
C ALA A 83 1.64 -8.11 -1.28
N VAL A 84 2.53 -7.12 -1.44
CA VAL A 84 3.97 -7.31 -1.25
C VAL A 84 4.23 -7.81 0.17
N LYS A 85 3.66 -7.16 1.19
CA LYS A 85 3.80 -7.60 2.59
C LYS A 85 3.42 -9.07 2.80
N LYS A 86 2.34 -9.53 2.17
CA LYS A 86 1.91 -10.94 2.23
C LYS A 86 2.85 -11.87 1.48
N ALA A 87 3.24 -11.50 0.27
CA ALA A 87 4.15 -12.29 -0.55
C ALA A 87 5.53 -12.44 0.11
N THR A 88 5.97 -11.42 0.86
CA THR A 88 7.24 -11.44 1.61
C THR A 88 7.10 -11.93 3.06
N ALA A 89 5.89 -12.25 3.53
CA ALA A 89 5.66 -12.76 4.88
C ALA A 89 5.77 -14.28 4.84
N ARG A 90 6.98 -14.82 5.06
CA ARG A 90 7.32 -16.19 5.52
C ARG A 90 8.72 -16.57 5.02
N PHE A 91 8.82 -16.97 3.75
CA PHE A 91 10.03 -17.58 3.18
C PHE A 91 10.67 -16.73 2.06
N LYS A 92 9.86 -15.99 1.31
CA LYS A 92 10.37 -15.08 0.29
C LYS A 92 10.75 -13.74 0.93
N LYS A 93 12.00 -13.30 0.72
CA LYS A 93 12.45 -11.96 1.13
C LYS A 93 11.97 -10.87 0.17
N ASN A 94 11.79 -11.23 -1.11
CA ASN A 94 11.39 -10.33 -2.18
C ASN A 94 10.18 -10.88 -2.93
N ALA A 95 9.35 -10.00 -3.47
CA ALA A 95 8.19 -10.31 -4.29
C ALA A 95 8.42 -9.91 -5.76
N THR A 96 8.11 -10.81 -6.68
CA THR A 96 8.04 -10.51 -8.12
C THR A 96 6.65 -9.99 -8.51
N ILE A 97 6.50 -9.43 -9.71
CA ILE A 97 5.16 -9.08 -10.21
C ILE A 97 4.28 -10.34 -10.37
N ALA A 98 4.87 -11.47 -10.75
CA ALA A 98 4.15 -12.74 -10.85
C ALA A 98 3.56 -13.17 -9.50
N ASP A 99 4.33 -13.02 -8.40
CA ASP A 99 3.85 -13.31 -7.04
C ASP A 99 2.65 -12.45 -6.64
N LEU A 100 2.58 -11.22 -7.14
CA LEU A 100 1.45 -10.31 -6.88
C LEU A 100 0.22 -10.66 -7.70
N LEU A 101 0.40 -11.10 -8.96
CA LEU A 101 -0.69 -11.51 -9.85
C LEU A 101 -1.40 -12.78 -9.37
N LEU A 102 -0.74 -13.62 -8.58
CA LEU A 102 -1.35 -14.78 -7.92
C LEU A 102 -2.36 -14.39 -6.82
N GLN A 103 -2.39 -13.14 -6.39
CA GLN A 103 -3.32 -12.70 -5.34
C GLN A 103 -4.64 -12.24 -5.94
N GLU A 104 -5.75 -12.82 -5.47
CA GLU A 104 -7.12 -12.54 -5.94
C GLU A 104 -7.48 -11.04 -5.97
N ASN A 105 -6.95 -10.24 -5.04
CA ASN A 105 -7.19 -8.80 -4.99
C ASN A 105 -6.51 -8.00 -6.11
N ILE A 106 -5.56 -8.59 -6.83
CA ILE A 106 -4.71 -7.95 -7.86
C ILE A 106 -4.89 -8.59 -9.24
N LYS A 107 -5.44 -9.79 -9.34
CA LYS A 107 -5.63 -10.56 -10.59
C LYS A 107 -6.26 -9.78 -11.77
N MET A 108 -7.05 -8.76 -11.46
CA MET A 108 -7.72 -7.86 -12.42
C MET A 108 -6.89 -6.64 -12.87
N CYS A 109 -5.68 -6.46 -12.34
CA CYS A 109 -4.74 -5.41 -12.78
C CYS A 109 -3.75 -5.96 -13.80
N SER A 110 -3.47 -5.17 -14.84
CA SER A 110 -2.42 -5.51 -15.79
C SER A 110 -1.03 -5.45 -15.14
N GLN A 111 -0.11 -6.24 -15.69
CA GLN A 111 1.29 -6.25 -15.24
C GLN A 111 1.94 -4.86 -15.34
N ALA A 112 1.59 -4.08 -16.38
CA ALA A 112 2.09 -2.72 -16.58
C ALA A 112 1.62 -1.77 -15.45
N ILE A 113 0.34 -1.84 -15.06
CA ILE A 113 -0.21 -1.04 -13.96
C ILE A 113 0.49 -1.40 -12.65
N ILE A 114 0.64 -2.69 -12.35
CA ILE A 114 1.33 -3.15 -11.13
C ILE A 114 2.77 -2.64 -11.10
N ARG A 115 3.50 -2.75 -12.23
CA ARG A 115 4.88 -2.25 -12.34
C ARG A 115 4.95 -0.74 -12.09
N ASN A 116 4.05 0.05 -12.67
CA ASN A 116 4.02 1.50 -12.48
C ASN A 116 3.72 1.87 -11.02
N ILE A 117 2.80 1.17 -10.36
CA ILE A 117 2.50 1.37 -8.93
C ILE A 117 3.73 1.04 -8.08
N LEU A 118 4.40 -0.08 -8.34
CA LEU A 118 5.61 -0.49 -7.60
C LEU A 118 6.76 0.51 -7.77
N LYS A 119 6.99 1.01 -9.00
CA LYS A 119 7.96 2.08 -9.27
C LYS A 119 7.61 3.35 -8.49
N SER A 120 6.34 3.77 -8.51
CA SER A 120 5.87 4.93 -7.74
C SER A 120 6.08 4.74 -6.23
N LEU A 121 5.85 3.54 -5.69
CA LEU A 121 6.08 3.20 -4.29
C LEU A 121 7.57 3.19 -3.92
N ALA A 122 8.44 2.79 -4.84
CA ALA A 122 9.89 2.88 -4.67
C ALA A 122 10.39 4.34 -4.64
N ILE A 123 9.90 5.18 -5.54
CA ILE A 123 10.18 6.64 -5.54
C ILE A 123 9.70 7.28 -4.23
N LYS A 124 8.53 6.87 -3.73
CA LYS A 124 7.99 7.29 -2.43
C LYS A 124 8.76 6.72 -1.23
N GLY A 125 9.83 5.94 -1.44
CA GLY A 125 10.67 5.37 -0.38
C GLY A 125 9.98 4.34 0.50
N ILE A 126 8.86 3.75 0.02
CA ILE A 126 8.12 2.71 0.73
C ILE A 126 8.67 1.31 0.39
N MET A 127 9.17 1.16 -0.84
CA MET A 127 9.70 -0.09 -1.36
C MET A 127 11.15 0.06 -1.81
N GLU A 128 11.85 -1.05 -1.80
CA GLU A 128 13.13 -1.22 -2.47
C GLU A 128 12.90 -2.07 -3.72
N ARG A 129 13.48 -1.63 -4.84
CA ARG A 129 13.53 -2.36 -6.10
C ARG A 129 14.95 -2.90 -6.27
N GLU A 130 15.03 -4.16 -6.63
CA GLU A 130 16.27 -4.85 -6.97
C GLU A 130 16.06 -5.58 -8.29
N GLU A 131 17.06 -5.58 -9.15
CA GLU A 131 17.07 -6.36 -10.38
C GLU A 131 17.89 -7.62 -10.12
N ILE A 132 17.30 -8.78 -10.38
CA ILE A 132 17.99 -10.07 -10.28
C ILE A 132 18.00 -10.75 -11.63
N THR A 133 19.06 -11.52 -11.91
CA THR A 133 19.16 -12.31 -13.13
C THR A 133 18.89 -13.78 -12.82
N ILE A 134 17.94 -14.38 -13.54
CA ILE A 134 17.64 -15.82 -13.47
C ILE A 134 17.64 -16.36 -14.89
N ARG A 135 18.54 -17.31 -15.20
CA ARG A 135 18.64 -17.94 -16.54
C ARG A 135 18.64 -16.90 -17.67
N ASP A 136 19.54 -15.92 -17.57
CA ASP A 136 19.71 -14.81 -18.51
C ASP A 136 18.52 -13.84 -18.65
N GLN A 137 17.51 -13.96 -17.79
CA GLN A 137 16.40 -13.02 -17.72
C GLN A 137 16.55 -12.09 -16.51
N THR A 138 16.53 -10.78 -16.75
CA THR A 138 16.48 -9.77 -15.69
C THR A 138 15.05 -9.59 -15.20
N ILE A 139 14.84 -9.78 -13.90
CA ILE A 139 13.54 -9.73 -13.24
C ILE A 139 13.59 -8.69 -12.12
N ASP A 140 12.58 -7.81 -12.12
CA ASP A 140 12.35 -6.88 -11.03
C ASP A 140 11.78 -7.60 -9.80
N VAL A 141 12.44 -7.43 -8.66
CA VAL A 141 11.95 -7.87 -7.36
C VAL A 141 11.80 -6.71 -6.39
N PHE A 142 10.81 -6.81 -5.51
CA PHE A 142 10.40 -5.74 -4.62
C PHE A 142 10.26 -6.22 -3.19
N LYS A 143 10.65 -5.38 -2.23
CA LYS A 143 10.40 -5.61 -0.81
C LYS A 143 10.04 -4.29 -0.11
N LEU A 144 9.40 -4.38 1.04
CA LEU A 144 9.16 -3.20 1.87
C LEU A 144 10.49 -2.69 2.41
N LYS A 145 10.72 -1.38 2.29
CA LYS A 145 11.90 -0.74 2.85
C LYS A 145 11.90 -0.95 4.37
N ILE A 146 12.98 -1.52 4.88
CA ILE A 146 13.18 -1.63 6.32
C ILE A 146 13.84 -0.32 6.73
N GLY A 147 13.18 0.46 7.59
CA GLY A 147 13.78 1.68 8.12
C GLY A 147 15.15 1.35 8.70
N SER A 148 16.17 2.15 8.35
CA SER A 148 17.51 2.01 8.91
C SER A 148 17.37 2.05 10.43
N LYS A 149 17.54 0.91 11.11
CA LYS A 149 17.93 0.97 12.51
C LYS A 149 19.26 1.70 12.48
N LYS A 150 19.31 2.96 12.93
CA LYS A 150 20.57 3.48 13.45
C LYS A 150 20.95 2.48 14.54
N MET A 151 21.91 1.60 14.23
CA MET A 151 22.69 0.96 15.27
C MET A 151 23.33 2.13 16.00
N ILE A 152 22.78 2.46 17.17
CA ILE A 152 23.55 3.17 18.18
C ILE A 152 24.65 2.17 18.50
N LYS A 153 25.86 2.44 17.98
CA LYS A 153 27.06 1.83 18.52
C LYS A 153 27.26 2.53 19.86
N ASP A 154 26.98 1.82 20.94
CA ASP A 154 27.57 2.14 22.24
C ASP A 154 29.06 1.78 22.20
#